data_AF-A0A8T2VGT1-F1
#
_entry.id   AF-A0A8T2VGT1-F1
#
_cell.length_a   1.000
_cell.length_b   1.000
_cell.length_c   1.000
_cell.angle_alpha   90.00
_cell.angle_beta   90.00
_cell.angle_gamma   90.00
#
_symmetry.space_group_name_H-M   'P 1'
#
loop_
_entity.id
_entity.type
_entity.pdbx_description
1 polymer ?
#
loop_
_entity_poly.entity_id
_entity_poly.type
_entity_poly.pdbx_seq_one_letter_code
_entity_poly.pdbx_strand_id
1 'polypeptide(L)'
;MCLTTTCQHWGLLGHFGFMGSFHVSWAVVGRKVYIMNIHTGFITHFDMGTKSWNPPLKLESRDVQHLRLASTGKVLFALGLSVADEGKESAVKLLKVDEVTMQCSEVSQMPKHLWSSFTDHFERGTHPLLVFKYVRCTGAGNLMYVYSGSYFSKMEICVCDIEDGYRWQHLPPLPADLVELDVRSECCSFQLMPELCLKTQFEQECNGDTHLI
;
A
#
# COMPACT_ATOMS: atom_id res chain seq x y z
N MET A 1 -28.29 -35.04 -22.16
CA MET A 1 -29.09 -33.83 -22.46
C MET A 1 -28.15 -32.66 -22.27
N CYS A 2 -27.79 -32.02 -23.38
CA CYS A 2 -26.87 -30.89 -23.46
C CYS A 2 -27.59 -29.61 -23.00
N LEU A 3 -26.87 -28.70 -22.34
CA LEU A 3 -26.78 -27.31 -22.80
C LEU A 3 -25.52 -26.68 -22.22
N THR A 4 -24.49 -26.72 -23.04
CA THR A 4 -23.30 -25.86 -23.03
C THR A 4 -23.66 -24.42 -23.40
N THR A 5 -23.08 -23.44 -22.72
CA THR A 5 -22.73 -22.15 -23.34
C THR A 5 -21.45 -21.60 -22.69
N THR A 6 -20.37 -21.88 -23.41
CA THR A 6 -19.08 -21.20 -23.53
C THR A 6 -18.85 -19.87 -22.81
N CYS A 7 -17.76 -19.80 -22.06
CA CYS A 7 -16.76 -18.73 -22.21
C CYS A 7 -15.36 -19.36 -22.14
N GLN A 8 -14.89 -19.87 -23.28
CA GLN A 8 -13.45 -20.00 -23.58
C GLN A 8 -12.96 -18.57 -23.85
N HIS A 9 -11.81 -18.10 -23.39
CA HIS A 9 -10.50 -18.56 -23.80
C HIS A 9 -9.49 -17.72 -23.01
N TRP A 10 -8.62 -18.30 -22.18
CA TRP A 10 -7.25 -17.81 -21.87
C TRP A 10 -6.53 -18.98 -21.20
N GLY A 11 -6.04 -19.90 -22.02
CA GLY A 11 -4.93 -20.75 -21.63
C GLY A 11 -3.64 -19.97 -21.84
N LEU A 12 -2.79 -19.92 -20.81
CA LEU A 12 -1.34 -20.08 -20.89
C LEU A 12 -0.76 -19.90 -19.49
N LEU A 13 -0.11 -20.95 -19.01
CA LEU A 13 0.89 -20.88 -17.95
C LEU A 13 1.93 -19.82 -18.35
N GLY A 14 1.89 -18.68 -17.68
CA GLY A 14 2.89 -17.65 -17.72
C GLY A 14 3.04 -17.13 -16.30
N HIS A 15 4.29 -16.94 -15.85
CA HIS A 15 4.61 -16.26 -14.62
C HIS A 15 3.65 -15.09 -14.39
N PHE A 16 2.82 -15.17 -13.35
CA PHE A 16 2.09 -14.01 -12.82
C PHE A 16 3.12 -13.09 -12.15
N GLY A 17 3.94 -12.41 -12.96
CA GLY A 17 4.46 -11.12 -12.57
C GLY A 17 3.25 -10.20 -12.49
N PHE A 18 2.76 -9.95 -11.28
CA PHE A 18 1.74 -8.93 -11.03
C PHE A 18 2.35 -7.58 -11.41
N MET A 19 2.27 -7.20 -12.69
CA MET A 19 2.55 -5.83 -13.12
C MET A 19 1.38 -5.00 -12.57
N GLY A 20 1.53 -4.55 -11.32
CA GLY A 20 0.46 -3.96 -10.52
C GLY A 20 -0.28 -2.91 -11.33
N SER A 21 -1.61 -3.01 -11.37
CA SER A 21 -2.45 -1.97 -11.97
C SER A 21 -2.16 -0.64 -11.26
N PHE A 22 -1.46 0.27 -11.95
CA PHE A 22 -1.13 1.61 -11.48
C PHE A 22 -2.35 2.51 -11.27
N HIS A 23 -3.56 1.96 -11.27
CA HIS A 23 -4.82 2.71 -11.19
C HIS A 23 -5.61 2.42 -9.92
N VAL A 24 -5.22 1.40 -9.15
CA VAL A 24 -5.92 1.01 -7.92
C VAL A 24 -5.00 0.99 -6.72
N SER A 25 -5.59 1.25 -5.56
CA SER A 25 -4.98 1.09 -4.25
C SER A 25 -5.97 0.37 -3.35
N TRP A 26 -5.47 -0.41 -2.41
CA TRP A 26 -6.29 -1.31 -1.60
C TRP A 26 -5.78 -1.34 -0.17
N ALA A 27 -6.66 -1.74 0.74
CA ALA A 27 -6.33 -1.95 2.15
C ALA A 27 -7.33 -2.93 2.77
N VAL A 28 -6.95 -3.53 3.89
CA VAL A 28 -7.81 -4.48 4.63
C VAL A 28 -8.08 -3.93 6.02
N VAL A 29 -9.35 -3.78 6.38
CA VAL A 29 -9.77 -3.40 7.73
C VAL A 29 -10.77 -4.41 8.24
N GLY A 30 -10.44 -5.08 9.34
CA GLY A 30 -11.24 -6.18 9.87
C GLY A 30 -11.45 -7.28 8.81
N ARG A 31 -12.71 -7.51 8.44
CA ARG A 31 -13.13 -8.51 7.43
C ARG A 31 -13.51 -7.91 6.09
N LYS A 32 -13.04 -6.68 5.80
CA LYS A 32 -13.37 -5.95 4.58
C LYS A 32 -12.12 -5.68 3.75
N VAL A 33 -12.21 -5.94 2.46
CA VAL A 33 -11.17 -5.59 1.48
C VAL A 33 -11.63 -4.36 0.72
N TYR A 34 -10.96 -3.23 0.93
CA TYR A 34 -11.24 -1.97 0.26
C TYR A 34 -10.42 -1.86 -1.02
N ILE A 35 -11.05 -1.44 -2.11
CA ILE A 35 -10.39 -1.13 -3.39
C ILE A 35 -10.82 0.26 -3.82
N MET A 36 -9.85 1.11 -4.14
CA MET A 36 -10.05 2.47 -4.57
C MET A 36 -9.34 2.72 -5.90
N ASN A 37 -10.01 3.43 -6.81
CA ASN A 37 -9.36 4.02 -7.97
C ASN A 37 -8.60 5.28 -7.55
N ILE A 38 -7.29 5.30 -7.76
CA ILE A 38 -6.40 6.35 -7.23
C ILE A 38 -6.53 7.70 -7.95
N HIS A 39 -7.15 7.73 -9.12
CA HIS A 39 -7.35 8.95 -9.91
C HIS A 39 -8.71 9.57 -9.63
N THR A 40 -9.72 8.73 -9.40
CA THR A 40 -11.09 9.19 -9.19
C THR A 40 -11.51 9.16 -7.73
N GLY A 41 -10.78 8.53 -6.83
CA GLY A 41 -11.16 8.41 -5.41
C GLY A 41 -12.44 7.60 -5.17
N PHE A 42 -12.98 6.93 -6.20
CA PHE A 42 -14.08 5.98 -6.02
C PHE A 42 -13.55 4.75 -5.30
N ILE A 43 -14.22 4.38 -4.21
CA ILE A 43 -13.90 3.28 -3.33
C ILE A 43 -15.08 2.32 -3.23
N THR A 44 -14.80 1.03 -3.23
CA THR A 44 -15.75 -0.03 -2.89
C THR A 44 -15.08 -0.98 -1.90
N HIS A 45 -15.87 -1.83 -1.24
CA HIS A 45 -15.33 -2.89 -0.42
C HIS A 45 -16.09 -4.19 -0.56
N PHE A 46 -15.34 -5.29 -0.51
CA PHE A 46 -15.86 -6.63 -0.36
C PHE A 46 -15.95 -6.98 1.12
N ASP A 47 -17.13 -7.37 1.58
CA ASP A 47 -17.34 -7.82 2.95
C ASP A 47 -17.23 -9.36 2.99
N MET A 48 -16.24 -9.89 3.72
CA MET A 48 -16.01 -11.33 3.85
C MET A 48 -17.04 -12.04 4.73
N GLY A 49 -17.85 -11.30 5.48
CA GLY A 49 -18.97 -11.82 6.25
C GLY A 49 -20.18 -12.11 5.36
N THR A 50 -20.57 -11.14 4.54
CA THR A 50 -21.71 -11.28 3.61
C THR A 50 -21.34 -11.86 2.25
N LYS A 51 -20.04 -11.94 1.94
CA LYS A 51 -19.48 -12.38 0.66
C LYS A 51 -19.98 -11.54 -0.53
N SER A 52 -20.12 -10.23 -0.33
CA SER A 52 -20.66 -9.31 -1.34
C SER A 52 -19.84 -8.02 -1.45
N TRP A 53 -19.86 -7.44 -2.65
CA TRP A 53 -19.36 -6.09 -2.89
C TRP A 53 -20.41 -5.05 -2.49
N ASN A 54 -19.96 -3.96 -1.88
CA ASN A 54 -20.79 -2.79 -1.63
C ASN A 54 -20.80 -1.86 -2.86
N PRO A 55 -21.86 -1.08 -3.07
CA PRO A 55 -21.87 -0.05 -4.11
C PRO A 55 -20.67 0.91 -3.96
N PRO A 56 -20.09 1.39 -5.07
CA PRO A 56 -18.99 2.34 -5.00
C PRO A 56 -19.44 3.66 -4.39
N LEU A 57 -18.60 4.20 -3.51
CA LEU A 57 -18.74 5.51 -2.89
C LEU A 57 -17.54 6.38 -3.31
N LYS A 58 -17.67 7.69 -3.15
CA LYS A 58 -16.57 8.63 -3.40
C LYS A 58 -15.92 8.98 -2.07
N LEU A 59 -14.58 8.90 -1.98
CA LEU A 59 -13.85 9.48 -0.86
C LEU A 59 -13.85 10.99 -0.97
N GLU A 60 -14.30 11.63 0.09
CA GLU A 60 -14.40 13.08 0.18
C GLU A 60 -13.19 13.63 0.94
N SER A 61 -12.24 14.21 0.22
CA SER A 61 -11.05 14.85 0.79
C SER A 61 -10.95 16.30 0.34
N ARG A 62 -10.74 17.23 1.29
CA ARG A 62 -10.46 18.63 0.97
C ARG A 62 -9.01 18.79 0.50
N ASP A 63 -8.81 19.52 -0.59
CA ASP A 63 -7.51 19.97 -1.10
C ASP A 63 -6.51 18.85 -1.47
N VAL A 64 -6.98 17.60 -1.61
CA VAL A 64 -6.14 16.44 -1.98
C VAL A 64 -6.62 15.86 -3.30
N GLN A 65 -5.69 15.69 -4.23
CA GLN A 65 -6.00 15.27 -5.61
C GLN A 65 -5.72 13.79 -5.87
N HIS A 66 -4.79 13.20 -5.12
CA HIS A 66 -4.42 11.79 -5.27
C HIS A 66 -4.33 11.11 -3.93
N LEU A 67 -4.86 9.90 -3.87
CA LEU A 67 -4.94 9.10 -2.67
C LEU A 67 -4.27 7.73 -2.86
N ARG A 68 -3.75 7.19 -1.77
CA ARG A 68 -3.33 5.79 -1.61
C ARG A 68 -3.93 5.27 -0.32
N LEU A 69 -4.65 4.17 -0.37
CA LEU A 69 -5.18 3.51 0.81
C LEU A 69 -4.06 2.79 1.56
N ALA A 70 -4.19 2.79 2.88
CA ALA A 70 -3.48 1.91 3.77
C ALA A 70 -4.37 1.65 5.00
N SER A 71 -4.05 0.61 5.75
CA SER A 71 -4.72 0.32 7.01
C SER A 71 -3.71 -0.06 8.07
N THR A 72 -4.04 0.24 9.31
CA THR A 72 -3.22 -0.07 10.49
C THR A 72 -4.17 -0.26 11.66
N GLY A 73 -3.97 -1.33 12.42
CA GLY A 73 -4.95 -1.78 13.41
C GLY A 73 -6.35 -1.97 12.79
N LYS A 74 -7.35 -1.23 13.30
CA LYS A 74 -8.76 -1.27 12.84
C LYS A 74 -9.20 0.02 12.14
N VAL A 75 -8.26 0.77 11.58
CA VAL A 75 -8.54 2.08 10.99
C VAL A 75 -8.09 2.10 9.54
N LEU A 76 -8.99 2.60 8.68
CA LEU A 76 -8.69 2.91 7.28
C LEU A 76 -8.06 4.30 7.19
N PHE A 77 -6.93 4.37 6.49
CA PHE A 77 -6.22 5.62 6.21
C PHE A 77 -6.08 5.82 4.70
N ALA A 78 -5.86 7.08 4.32
CA ALA A 78 -5.42 7.44 2.99
C ALA A 78 -4.21 8.37 3.09
N LEU A 79 -3.16 8.07 2.32
CA LEU A 79 -2.07 9.00 2.06
C LEU A 79 -2.47 9.89 0.86
N GLY A 80 -2.48 11.19 1.08
CA GLY A 80 -2.94 12.19 0.11
C GLY A 80 -1.84 13.13 -0.35
N LEU A 81 -1.86 13.53 -1.62
CA LEU A 81 -1.07 14.66 -2.11
C LEU A 81 -1.98 15.87 -2.35
N SER A 82 -1.72 16.96 -1.61
CA SER A 82 -2.21 18.29 -1.95
C SER A 82 -1.19 18.97 -2.86
N VAL A 83 -1.61 19.32 -4.07
CA VAL A 83 -0.76 20.06 -5.01
C VAL A 83 -0.87 21.54 -4.70
N ALA A 84 0.28 22.21 -4.66
CA ALA A 84 0.30 23.65 -4.52
C ALA A 84 -0.27 24.37 -5.73
N ASP A 85 -1.11 25.38 -5.47
CA ASP A 85 -1.35 26.49 -6.38
C ASP A 85 -0.35 27.63 -6.11
N GLU A 86 -0.29 28.62 -7.00
CA GLU A 86 0.65 29.76 -6.98
C GLU A 86 1.03 30.23 -5.57
N GLY A 87 2.32 30.06 -5.22
CA GLY A 87 2.91 30.50 -3.94
C GLY A 87 2.81 29.54 -2.76
N LYS A 88 2.16 28.37 -2.91
CA LYS A 88 2.16 27.31 -1.88
C LYS A 88 3.15 26.19 -2.24
N GLU A 89 3.43 25.31 -1.27
CA GLU A 89 4.20 24.08 -1.52
C GLU A 89 3.30 22.85 -1.46
N SER A 90 3.57 21.87 -2.31
CA SER A 90 2.84 20.60 -2.29
C SER A 90 3.14 19.85 -0.99
N ALA A 91 2.14 19.15 -0.45
CA ALA A 91 2.26 18.45 0.82
C ALA A 91 1.66 17.05 0.75
N VAL A 92 2.34 16.10 1.39
CA VAL A 92 1.83 14.75 1.60
C VAL A 92 1.15 14.69 2.97
N LYS A 93 -0.11 14.30 2.99
CA LYS A 93 -0.99 14.29 4.15
C LYS A 93 -1.41 12.87 4.49
N LEU A 94 -1.50 12.55 5.77
CA LEU A 94 -2.15 11.35 6.27
C LEU A 94 -3.58 11.71 6.66
N LEU A 95 -4.53 11.01 6.06
CA LEU A 95 -5.96 11.21 6.24
C LEU A 95 -6.55 9.98 6.91
N LYS A 96 -7.31 10.17 7.99
CA LYS A 96 -8.17 9.13 8.56
C LYS A 96 -9.48 9.10 7.79
N VAL A 97 -9.89 7.91 7.36
CA VAL A 97 -11.13 7.69 6.62
C VAL A 97 -12.22 7.21 7.57
N ASP A 98 -13.36 7.87 7.57
CA ASP A 98 -14.57 7.38 8.23
C ASP A 98 -15.24 6.31 7.36
N GLU A 99 -15.27 5.06 7.82
CA GLU A 99 -15.78 3.91 7.04
C GLU A 99 -17.30 3.94 6.78
N VAL A 100 -18.05 4.84 7.42
CA VAL A 100 -19.50 4.96 7.23
C VAL A 100 -19.81 6.03 6.19
N THR A 101 -19.15 7.18 6.31
CA THR A 101 -19.43 8.38 5.51
C THR A 101 -18.47 8.57 4.34
N MET A 102 -17.35 7.84 4.31
CA MET A 102 -16.23 8.02 3.37
C MET A 102 -15.61 9.43 3.41
N GLN A 103 -15.80 10.16 4.52
CA GLN A 103 -15.15 11.46 4.72
C GLN A 103 -13.72 11.28 5.22
N CYS A 104 -12.81 12.05 4.64
CA CYS A 104 -11.42 12.09 5.04
C CYS A 104 -11.17 13.27 5.99
N SER A 105 -10.49 12.99 7.11
CA SER A 105 -9.99 14.00 8.04
C SER A 105 -8.46 13.96 8.09
N GLU A 106 -7.81 15.10 7.91
CA GLU A 106 -6.36 15.20 8.05
C GLU A 106 -5.96 14.98 9.51
N VAL A 107 -5.04 14.05 9.74
CA VAL A 107 -4.50 13.76 11.07
C VAL A 107 -3.04 14.13 11.22
N SER A 108 -2.30 14.20 10.10
CA SER A 108 -0.89 14.58 10.10
C SER A 108 -0.43 14.96 8.70
N GLN A 109 0.65 15.75 8.62
CA GLN A 109 1.33 16.10 7.38
C GLN A 109 2.77 15.62 7.44
N MET A 110 3.23 14.93 6.39
CA MET A 110 4.62 14.54 6.25
C MET A 110 5.50 15.81 6.21
N PRO A 111 6.54 15.90 7.06
CA PRO A 111 7.49 17.01 7.02
C PRO A 111 8.14 17.17 5.65
N LYS A 112 8.35 18.43 5.24
CA LYS A 112 8.89 18.78 3.91
C LYS A 112 10.21 18.09 3.59
N HIS A 113 11.12 18.01 4.58
CA HIS A 113 12.43 17.40 4.41
C HIS A 113 12.36 15.87 4.16
N LEU A 114 11.30 15.21 4.63
CA LEU A 114 11.05 13.80 4.30
C LEU A 114 10.48 13.68 2.90
N TRP A 115 9.52 14.54 2.54
CA TRP A 115 8.94 14.54 1.20
C TRP A 115 9.99 14.83 0.12
N SER A 116 10.94 15.74 0.39
CA SER A 116 11.99 16.07 -0.57
C SER A 116 12.83 14.85 -0.95
N SER A 117 13.06 13.90 -0.04
CA SER A 117 13.86 12.70 -0.37
C SER A 117 13.22 11.84 -1.47
N PHE A 118 11.88 11.80 -1.52
CA PHE A 118 11.15 11.12 -2.60
C PHE A 118 11.28 11.85 -3.95
N THR A 119 11.55 13.15 -3.93
CA THR A 119 11.64 14.00 -5.13
C THR A 119 13.07 14.21 -5.63
N ASP A 120 14.09 14.03 -4.79
CA ASP A 120 15.50 14.35 -5.09
C ASP A 120 16.09 13.54 -6.26
N HIS A 121 15.49 12.38 -6.56
CA HIS A 121 15.88 11.52 -7.68
C HIS A 121 15.25 11.90 -9.02
N PHE A 122 14.28 12.83 -9.01
CA PHE A 122 13.60 13.29 -10.21
C PHE A 122 14.23 14.59 -10.71
N GLU A 123 14.08 14.87 -12.02
CA GLU A 123 14.59 16.11 -12.60
C GLU A 123 14.00 17.34 -11.91
N ARG A 124 14.81 18.38 -11.70
CA ARG A 124 14.35 19.63 -11.09
C ARG A 124 13.16 20.19 -11.87
N GLY A 125 12.06 20.46 -11.17
CA GLY A 125 10.81 20.92 -11.78
C GLY A 125 9.85 19.78 -12.17
N THR A 126 10.20 18.52 -11.89
CA THR A 126 9.26 17.40 -12.03
C THR A 126 8.01 17.67 -11.21
N HIS A 127 6.86 17.58 -11.87
CA HIS A 127 5.57 17.82 -11.24
C HIS A 127 5.36 16.83 -10.07
N PRO A 128 5.00 17.28 -8.85
CA PRO A 128 4.87 16.41 -7.67
C PRO A 128 3.94 15.21 -7.86
N LEU A 129 2.91 15.38 -8.70
CA LEU A 129 2.01 14.28 -9.10
C LEU A 129 2.72 13.11 -9.78
N LEU A 130 3.75 13.39 -10.59
CA LEU A 130 4.52 12.34 -11.28
C LEU A 130 5.33 11.53 -10.28
N VAL A 131 5.90 12.19 -9.26
CA VAL A 131 6.60 11.52 -8.17
C VAL A 131 5.64 10.67 -7.35
N PHE A 132 4.47 11.22 -7.00
CA PHE A 132 3.46 10.54 -6.17
C PHE A 132 2.88 9.28 -6.83
N LYS A 133 2.98 9.13 -8.16
CA LYS A 133 2.65 7.86 -8.86
C LYS A 133 3.48 6.68 -8.35
N TYR A 134 4.72 6.94 -7.95
CA TYR A 134 5.64 5.91 -7.45
C TYR A 134 5.55 5.72 -5.93
N VAL A 135 4.91 6.64 -5.21
CA VAL A 135 4.70 6.50 -3.76
C VAL A 135 3.75 5.34 -3.48
N ARG A 136 4.12 4.54 -2.49
CA ARG A 136 3.36 3.45 -1.91
C ARG A 136 3.25 3.68 -0.41
N CYS A 137 2.20 3.14 0.19
CA CYS A 137 2.06 3.11 1.64
C CYS A 137 1.48 1.78 2.10
N THR A 138 1.85 1.37 3.31
CA THR A 138 1.31 0.19 3.99
C THR A 138 1.36 0.42 5.49
N GLY A 139 0.42 -0.15 6.23
CA GLY A 139 0.46 -0.09 7.69
C GLY A 139 0.74 -1.44 8.32
N ALA A 140 1.43 -1.43 9.45
CA ALA A 140 1.66 -2.61 10.28
C ALA A 140 1.71 -2.20 11.75
N GLY A 141 0.91 -2.87 12.59
CA GLY A 141 0.74 -2.48 13.99
C GLY A 141 0.17 -1.06 14.12
N ASN A 142 1.00 -0.15 14.63
CA ASN A 142 0.71 1.28 14.82
C ASN A 142 1.56 2.18 13.90
N LEU A 143 2.26 1.58 12.95
CA LEU A 143 3.19 2.27 12.06
C LEU A 143 2.60 2.33 10.65
N MET A 144 2.67 3.51 10.04
CA MET A 144 2.39 3.72 8.63
C MET A 144 3.70 3.90 7.89
N TYR A 145 4.02 2.99 6.98
CA TYR A 145 5.20 3.06 6.12
C TYR A 145 4.83 3.71 4.80
N VAL A 146 5.68 4.63 4.34
CA VAL A 146 5.60 5.28 3.04
C VAL A 146 6.93 5.09 2.33
N TYR A 147 6.90 4.58 1.11
CA TYR A 147 8.11 4.24 0.38
C TYR A 147 7.97 4.49 -1.13
N SER A 148 9.11 4.70 -1.79
CA SER A 148 9.17 4.84 -3.24
C SER A 148 9.18 3.46 -3.90
N GLY A 149 8.21 3.20 -4.76
CA GLY A 149 8.19 2.05 -5.67
C GLY A 149 8.85 2.34 -7.02
N SER A 150 9.60 3.45 -7.17
CA SER A 150 10.32 3.76 -8.40
C SER A 150 11.56 2.86 -8.53
N TYR A 151 11.73 2.26 -9.70
CA TYR A 151 12.93 1.47 -10.04
C TYR A 151 14.23 2.30 -10.04
N PHE A 152 14.11 3.64 -10.15
CA PHE A 152 15.23 4.54 -10.37
C PHE A 152 15.69 5.27 -9.09
N SER A 153 14.97 5.15 -7.97
CA SER A 153 15.33 5.80 -6.71
C SER A 153 16.04 4.84 -5.77
N LYS A 154 16.91 5.38 -4.90
CA LYS A 154 17.26 4.67 -3.67
C LYS A 154 15.96 4.38 -2.91
N MET A 155 15.89 3.25 -2.22
CA MET A 155 14.67 2.85 -1.52
C MET A 155 14.46 3.77 -0.31
N GLU A 156 13.83 4.92 -0.55
CA GLU A 156 13.43 5.86 0.48
C GLU A 156 12.24 5.29 1.22
N ILE A 157 12.39 5.15 2.54
CA ILE A 157 11.31 4.70 3.43
C ILE A 157 11.17 5.72 4.56
N CYS A 158 9.96 6.22 4.70
CA CYS A 158 9.53 7.02 5.84
C CYS A 158 8.51 6.21 6.64
N VAL A 159 8.51 6.42 7.95
CA VAL A 159 7.52 5.84 8.86
C VAL A 159 6.82 6.95 9.63
N CYS A 160 5.52 6.80 9.84
CA CYS A 160 4.70 7.60 10.73
C CYS A 160 4.21 6.72 11.87
N ASP A 161 4.56 7.10 13.10
CA ASP A 161 4.12 6.44 14.32
C ASP A 161 2.81 7.06 14.81
N ILE A 162 1.72 6.30 14.70
CA ILE A 162 0.37 6.78 14.97
C ILE A 162 0.09 6.90 16.47
N GLU A 163 0.71 6.06 17.30
CA GLU A 163 0.56 6.13 18.75
C GLU A 163 1.38 7.27 19.34
N ASP A 164 2.55 7.57 18.76
CA ASP A 164 3.36 8.72 19.15
C ASP A 164 2.95 10.01 18.42
N GLY A 165 1.65 10.29 18.38
CA GLY A 165 1.13 11.56 17.86
C GLY A 165 1.42 11.82 16.37
N TYR A 166 1.46 10.76 15.56
CA TYR A 166 1.78 10.82 14.13
C TYR A 166 3.19 11.34 13.83
N ARG A 167 4.18 10.92 14.62
CA ARG A 167 5.58 11.30 14.45
C ARG A 167 6.16 10.66 13.18
N TRP A 168 6.63 11.51 12.27
CA TRP A 168 7.29 11.08 11.05
C TRP A 168 8.81 11.02 11.19
N GLN A 169 9.43 10.00 10.61
CA GLN A 169 10.88 9.88 10.54
C GLN A 169 11.32 9.04 9.33
N HIS A 170 12.57 9.22 8.90
CA HIS A 170 13.21 8.27 7.99
C HIS A 170 13.50 6.95 8.71
N LEU A 171 13.40 5.85 7.97
CA LEU A 171 14.10 4.65 8.38
C LEU A 171 15.58 4.76 7.96
N PRO A 172 16.49 4.13 8.72
CA PRO A 172 17.86 3.95 8.28
C PRO A 172 17.89 3.28 6.89
N PRO A 173 18.89 3.59 6.05
CA PRO A 173 19.06 2.93 4.77
C PRO A 173 19.22 1.41 4.99
N LEU A 174 18.70 0.63 4.05
CA LEU A 174 18.91 -0.81 4.08
C LEU A 174 20.42 -1.13 4.05
N PRO A 175 20.87 -2.17 4.77
CA PRO A 175 22.21 -2.72 4.61
C PRO A 175 22.50 -3.02 3.13
N ALA A 176 23.72 -2.73 2.68
CA ALA A 176 24.11 -2.86 1.27
C ALA A 176 23.81 -4.26 0.69
N ASP A 177 24.00 -5.31 1.50
CA ASP A 177 23.79 -6.70 1.11
C ASP A 177 22.31 -7.06 0.86
N LEU A 178 21.37 -6.25 1.38
CA LEU A 178 19.92 -6.41 1.15
C LEU A 178 19.40 -5.55 0.00
N VAL A 179 20.23 -4.67 -0.57
CA VAL A 179 19.87 -3.82 -1.72
C VAL A 179 19.93 -4.63 -3.03
N GLU A 180 20.74 -5.70 -3.08
CA GLU A 180 20.86 -6.62 -4.21
C GLU A 180 19.79 -7.73 -4.23
N LEU A 181 19.27 -8.12 -3.06
CA LEU A 181 18.03 -8.88 -3.01
C LEU A 181 16.93 -7.99 -3.57
N ASP A 182 16.23 -8.47 -4.58
CA ASP A 182 15.11 -7.77 -5.20
C ASP A 182 13.91 -7.73 -4.22
N VAL A 183 14.05 -7.01 -3.10
CA VAL A 183 12.98 -6.64 -2.15
C VAL A 183 11.89 -5.81 -2.87
N ARG A 184 12.13 -5.44 -4.13
CA ARG A 184 11.23 -4.71 -5.03
C ARG A 184 10.21 -5.65 -5.70
N SER A 185 10.46 -6.96 -5.70
CA SER A 185 9.45 -7.99 -5.92
C SER A 185 8.60 -8.14 -4.66
N GLU A 186 7.50 -7.39 -4.62
CA GLU A 186 6.35 -7.65 -3.76
C GLU A 186 6.53 -7.43 -2.24
N CYS A 187 6.69 -6.16 -1.83
CA CYS A 187 6.09 -5.70 -0.57
C CYS A 187 4.54 -5.82 -0.54
N CYS A 188 3.92 -6.40 -1.58
CA CYS A 188 2.55 -6.92 -1.59
C CYS A 188 2.36 -8.10 -0.61
N SER A 189 3.43 -8.74 -0.13
CA SER A 189 3.38 -9.90 0.76
C SER A 189 3.21 -9.55 2.26
N PHE A 190 3.58 -8.35 2.71
CA PHE A 190 3.53 -8.01 4.15
C PHE A 190 2.14 -7.76 4.72
N GLN A 191 1.09 -7.68 3.89
CA GLN A 191 -0.30 -7.65 4.37
C GLN A 191 -0.94 -9.03 4.53
N LEU A 192 -0.27 -10.11 4.08
CA LEU A 192 -0.75 -11.48 4.32
C LEU A 192 -0.25 -11.98 5.68
N MET A 193 -0.99 -11.57 6.73
CA MET A 193 -1.12 -12.27 8.01
C MET A 193 0.19 -12.54 8.79
N PRO A 194 0.51 -11.74 9.83
CA PRO A 194 1.60 -12.05 10.77
C PRO A 194 1.50 -13.46 11.38
N GLU A 195 0.27 -13.97 11.53
CA GLU A 195 -0.06 -15.26 12.16
C GLU A 195 0.26 -16.49 11.28
N LEU A 196 0.37 -16.34 9.96
CA LEU A 196 0.58 -17.47 9.04
C LEU A 196 2.06 -17.72 8.70
N CYS A 197 2.91 -16.69 8.73
CA CYS A 197 4.35 -16.87 8.55
C CYS A 197 5.04 -17.54 9.76
N LEU A 198 4.48 -17.42 10.97
CA LEU A 198 5.05 -18.05 12.17
C LEU A 198 4.74 -19.55 12.28
N LYS A 199 3.78 -20.08 11.51
CA LYS A 199 3.39 -21.50 11.58
C LYS A 199 4.08 -22.42 10.57
N THR A 200 4.78 -21.89 9.58
CA THR A 200 5.45 -22.70 8.54
C THR A 200 6.96 -22.84 8.70
N GLN A 201 7.55 -22.39 9.82
CA GLN A 201 8.99 -22.56 10.09
C GLN A 201 9.34 -23.48 11.27
N PHE A 202 8.38 -24.27 11.80
CA PHE A 202 8.66 -25.18 12.93
C PHE A 202 8.02 -26.57 12.83
N GLU A 203 7.83 -27.13 11.63
CA GLU A 203 7.53 -28.56 11.48
C GLU A 203 8.16 -29.13 10.20
N GLN A 204 9.49 -29.16 10.13
CA GLN A 204 10.22 -30.11 9.27
C GLN A 204 11.70 -30.13 9.66
N GLU A 205 12.03 -30.91 10.70
CA GLU A 205 13.30 -31.65 10.86
C GLU A 205 13.30 -32.33 12.25
N CYS A 206 12.63 -33.47 12.34
CA CYS A 206 12.90 -34.54 13.31
C CYS A 206 12.14 -35.79 12.85
N ASN A 207 12.63 -36.45 11.81
CA ASN A 207 12.41 -37.88 11.58
C ASN A 207 13.39 -38.38 10.51
N GLY A 208 14.64 -38.58 10.93
CA GLY A 208 15.60 -39.42 10.24
C GLY A 208 15.82 -40.67 11.08
N ASP A 209 14.87 -41.60 10.99
CA ASP A 209 14.95 -42.90 11.63
C ASP A 209 16.12 -43.72 11.09
N THR A 210 16.70 -44.47 12.01
CA THR A 210 17.84 -45.35 11.85
C THR A 210 17.37 -46.69 11.30
N HIS A 211 17.97 -47.16 10.20
CA HIS A 211 17.96 -48.58 9.81
C HIS A 211 19.34 -48.88 9.18
N LEU A 212 20.28 -49.56 9.84
CA LEU A 212 20.38 -51.03 9.98
C LEU A 212 19.90 -51.71 8.69
N ILE A 213 20.80 -52.11 7.78
CA ILE A 213 21.60 -53.35 7.76
C ILE A 213 22.92 -53.04 7.04
#